data_AF-A0A1V5GU07-F1
#
_entry.id   AF-A0A1V5GU07-F1
#
_cell.length_a   1.000
_cell.length_b   1.000
_cell.length_c   1.000
_cell.angle_alpha   90.00
_cell.angle_beta   90.00
_cell.angle_gamma   90.00
#
_symmetry.space_group_name_H-M   'P 1'
#
loop_
_entity.id
_entity.type
_entity.pdbx_description
1 polymer ?
#
loop_
_entity_poly.entity_id
_entity_poly.type
_entity_poly.pdbx_seq_one_letter_code
_entity_poly.pdbx_strand_id
1 'polypeptide(L)'
;MINHIGEAIFENRKKAGLTQDRFGIKYSVSGPAIFKFERGYVKPSLELWIKMAKDFDMSERKAVLLWVQAKLPEEYQNLIDFASPKTDEMASKRPKSAGAIRDYSRIAEQEELKRLSAKDTSLPKPLRDLLADDELWAHFRPTGQEINILRDSFGKLGKGTKSAYREALRLIREFTGGF
;
A
#
# COMPACT_ATOMS: atom_id res chain seq x y z
N MET A 1 -12.39 20.49 -4.12
CA MET A 1 -11.23 19.94 -4.84
C MET A 1 -10.04 19.96 -3.92
N ILE A 2 -9.52 18.78 -3.53
CA ILE A 2 -8.38 18.70 -2.62
C ILE A 2 -7.10 18.79 -3.48
N ASN A 3 -6.29 19.84 -3.28
CA ASN A 3 -5.08 20.09 -4.08
C ASN A 3 -3.82 19.88 -3.23
N HIS A 4 -3.55 18.63 -2.88
CA HIS A 4 -2.39 18.28 -2.06
C HIS A 4 -1.04 18.71 -2.69
N ILE A 5 -0.95 18.70 -4.02
CA ILE A 5 0.26 19.13 -4.74
C ILE A 5 0.46 20.64 -4.60
N GLY A 6 -0.58 21.44 -4.84
CA GLY A 6 -0.50 22.90 -4.69
C GLY A 6 -0.27 23.34 -3.25
N GLU A 7 -0.88 22.65 -2.28
CA GLU A 7 -0.63 22.87 -0.85
C GLU A 7 0.84 22.61 -0.50
N ALA A 8 1.40 21.49 -0.96
CA ALA A 8 2.81 21.17 -0.73
C ALA A 8 3.76 22.22 -1.35
N ILE A 9 3.45 22.69 -2.56
CA ILE A 9 4.21 23.75 -3.24
C ILE A 9 4.13 25.06 -2.45
N PHE A 10 2.93 25.45 -2.01
CA PHE A 10 2.71 26.67 -1.25
C PHE A 10 3.46 26.66 0.09
N GLU A 11 3.34 25.57 0.85
CA GLU A 11 4.03 25.38 2.12
C GLU A 11 5.55 25.43 1.96
N ASN A 12 6.10 24.72 0.96
CA ASN A 12 7.54 24.72 0.75
C ASN A 12 8.06 26.09 0.31
N ARG A 13 7.34 26.79 -0.58
CA ARG A 13 7.68 28.15 -0.98
C ARG A 13 7.67 29.12 0.21
N LYS A 14 6.68 29.00 1.09
CA LYS A 14 6.57 29.80 2.32
C LYS A 14 7.72 29.50 3.29
N LYS A 15 8.06 28.22 3.49
CA LYS A 15 9.23 27.82 4.29
C LYS A 15 10.54 28.37 3.75
N ALA A 16 10.68 28.43 2.43
CA ALA A 16 11.84 29.02 1.77
C ALA A 16 11.84 30.56 1.75
N GLY A 17 10.75 31.22 2.18
CA GLY A 17 10.63 32.68 2.15
C GLY A 17 10.63 33.27 0.73
N LEU A 18 10.26 32.48 -0.29
CA LEU A 18 10.35 32.88 -1.69
C LEU A 18 9.03 33.44 -2.24
N THR A 19 9.14 34.41 -3.16
CA THR A 19 8.00 34.83 -3.99
C THR A 19 7.72 33.78 -5.07
N GLN A 20 6.53 33.81 -5.66
CA GLN A 20 6.16 32.88 -6.74
C GLN A 20 7.13 32.98 -7.93
N ASP A 21 7.60 34.19 -8.26
CA ASP A 21 8.59 34.40 -9.33
C ASP A 21 9.95 33.77 -9.00
N ARG A 22 10.48 34.03 -7.80
CA ARG A 22 11.77 33.46 -7.37
C ARG A 22 11.72 31.93 -7.26
N PHE A 23 10.60 31.40 -6.79
CA PHE A 23 10.36 29.96 -6.74
C PHE A 23 10.24 29.36 -8.13
N GLY A 24 9.55 30.04 -9.06
CA GLY A 24 9.45 29.64 -10.45
C GLY A 24 10.82 29.54 -11.12
N ILE A 25 11.67 30.57 -10.94
CA ILE A 25 13.03 30.60 -11.50
C ILE A 25 13.84 29.37 -11.07
N LYS A 26 13.74 28.96 -9.79
CA LYS A 26 14.45 27.78 -9.27
C LYS A 26 14.14 26.49 -10.05
N TYR A 27 12.91 26.35 -10.53
CA TYR A 27 12.46 25.16 -11.26
C TYR A 27 12.27 25.42 -12.76
N SER A 28 12.80 26.53 -13.28
CA SER A 28 12.66 26.94 -14.68
C SER A 28 11.21 27.06 -15.15
N VAL A 29 10.34 27.58 -14.26
CA VAL A 29 8.91 27.81 -14.52
C VAL A 29 8.57 29.28 -14.28
N SER A 30 7.55 29.80 -14.94
CA SER A 30 7.10 31.18 -14.70
C SER A 30 6.36 31.29 -13.36
N GLY A 31 6.46 32.45 -12.69
CA GLY A 31 5.70 32.73 -11.47
C GLY A 31 4.18 32.53 -11.62
N PRO A 32 3.55 32.95 -12.74
CA PRO A 32 2.15 32.64 -13.02
C PRO A 32 1.83 31.12 -13.08
N ALA A 33 2.78 30.28 -13.50
CA ALA A 33 2.60 28.83 -13.47
C ALA A 33 2.57 28.30 -12.03
N ILE A 34 3.47 28.80 -11.16
CA ILE A 34 3.46 28.47 -9.73
C ILE A 34 2.12 28.85 -9.09
N PHE A 35 1.58 30.04 -9.40
CA PHE A 35 0.24 30.44 -8.95
C PHE A 35 -0.85 29.44 -9.40
N LYS A 36 -0.82 29.01 -10.67
CA LYS A 36 -1.79 28.03 -11.20
C LYS A 36 -1.65 26.67 -10.51
N PHE A 37 -0.44 26.26 -10.16
CA PHE A 37 -0.19 25.01 -9.42
C PHE A 37 -0.75 25.11 -7.99
N GLU A 38 -0.47 26.20 -7.27
CA GLU A 38 -0.97 26.43 -5.91
C GLU A 38 -2.49 26.46 -5.86
N ARG A 39 -3.14 27.10 -6.85
CA ARG A 39 -4.61 27.15 -6.96
C ARG A 39 -5.25 25.87 -7.49
N GLY A 40 -4.47 24.95 -8.04
CA GLY A 40 -4.97 23.68 -8.59
C GLY A 40 -5.59 23.80 -9.98
N TYR A 41 -5.41 24.94 -10.65
CA TYR A 41 -5.88 25.15 -12.02
C TYR A 41 -5.10 24.33 -13.04
N VAL A 42 -3.81 24.12 -12.78
CA VAL A 42 -2.93 23.33 -13.63
C VAL A 42 -2.12 22.41 -12.73
N LYS A 43 -1.86 21.18 -13.19
CA LYS A 43 -1.00 20.23 -12.49
C LYS A 43 0.40 20.28 -13.14
N PRO A 44 1.48 20.30 -12.35
CA PRO A 44 2.83 20.19 -12.91
C PRO A 44 3.01 18.85 -13.64
N SER A 45 3.95 18.81 -14.58
CA SER A 45 4.39 17.53 -15.16
C SER A 45 4.96 16.63 -14.07
N LEU A 46 4.94 15.31 -14.30
CA LEU A 46 5.47 14.35 -13.33
C LEU A 46 6.96 14.61 -13.05
N GLU A 47 7.75 14.88 -14.07
CA GLU A 47 9.18 15.20 -13.95
C GLU A 47 9.42 16.45 -13.09
N LEU A 48 8.67 17.51 -13.34
CA LEU A 48 8.76 18.76 -12.57
C LEU A 48 8.35 18.53 -11.11
N TRP A 49 7.28 17.77 -10.90
CA TRP A 49 6.80 17.43 -9.57
C TRP A 49 7.80 16.57 -8.79
N ILE A 50 8.42 15.56 -9.42
CA ILE A 50 9.46 14.75 -8.77
C ILE A 50 10.65 15.61 -8.37
N LYS A 51 11.07 16.55 -9.24
CA LYS A 51 12.17 17.48 -8.92
C LYS A 51 11.82 18.34 -7.70
N MET A 52 10.61 18.90 -7.64
CA MET A 52 10.14 19.65 -6.49
C MET A 52 10.02 18.77 -5.24
N ALA A 53 9.46 17.57 -5.36
CA ALA A 53 9.26 16.65 -4.25
C ALA A 53 10.58 16.23 -3.58
N LYS A 54 11.65 16.05 -4.36
CA LYS A 54 13.00 15.81 -3.82
C LYS A 54 13.47 16.97 -2.93
N ASP A 55 13.28 18.20 -3.39
CA ASP A 55 13.61 19.40 -2.60
C ASP A 55 12.69 19.58 -1.38
N PHE A 56 11.52 18.93 -1.38
CA PHE A 56 10.54 18.98 -0.29
C PHE A 56 10.76 17.88 0.76
N ASP A 57 11.83 17.07 0.62
CA ASP A 57 12.09 15.88 1.43
C ASP A 57 10.95 14.85 1.37
N MET A 58 10.33 14.72 0.20
CA MET A 58 9.26 13.76 -0.07
C MET A 58 9.81 12.55 -0.83
N SER A 59 9.47 11.34 -0.37
CA SER A 59 9.86 10.12 -1.08
C SER A 59 9.26 10.07 -2.49
N GLU A 60 10.04 9.58 -3.45
CA GLU A 60 9.61 9.47 -4.86
C GLU A 60 8.30 8.68 -4.99
N ARG A 61 8.15 7.58 -4.24
CA ARG A 61 6.90 6.79 -4.20
C ARG A 61 5.71 7.64 -3.77
N LYS A 62 5.84 8.45 -2.71
CA LYS A 62 4.77 9.33 -2.23
C LYS A 62 4.45 10.42 -3.27
N ALA A 63 5.47 10.97 -3.91
CA ALA A 63 5.31 11.98 -4.95
C ALA A 63 4.52 11.43 -6.15
N VAL A 64 4.86 10.23 -6.64
CA VAL A 64 4.16 9.57 -7.74
C VAL A 64 2.70 9.29 -7.36
N LEU A 65 2.44 8.76 -6.17
CA LEU A 65 1.08 8.48 -5.71
C LEU A 65 0.22 9.74 -5.62
N LEU A 66 0.77 10.84 -5.09
CA LEU A 66 0.08 12.13 -5.05
C LEU A 66 -0.26 12.65 -6.45
N TRP A 67 0.66 12.47 -7.41
CA TRP A 67 0.45 12.89 -8.79
C TRP A 67 -0.61 12.05 -9.51
N VAL A 68 -0.61 10.73 -9.29
CA VAL A 68 -1.63 9.82 -9.81
C VAL A 68 -2.99 10.15 -9.21
N GLN A 69 -3.07 10.30 -7.88
CA GLN A 69 -4.31 10.65 -7.20
C GLN A 69 -4.87 11.97 -7.71
N ALA A 70 -4.01 12.98 -7.90
CA ALA A 70 -4.45 14.26 -8.45
C ALA A 70 -5.06 14.10 -9.84
N LYS A 71 -4.65 13.13 -10.67
CA LYS A 71 -5.23 12.90 -12.01
C LYS A 71 -6.48 12.04 -12.03
N LEU A 72 -6.80 11.33 -10.95
CA LEU A 72 -7.99 10.50 -10.89
C LEU A 72 -9.27 11.35 -10.79
N PRO A 73 -10.40 10.88 -11.37
CA PRO A 73 -11.71 11.45 -11.11
C PRO A 73 -12.04 11.40 -9.61
N GLU A 74 -12.82 12.37 -9.12
CA GLU A 74 -13.11 12.54 -7.68
C GLU A 74 -13.66 11.28 -7.03
N GLU A 75 -14.46 10.50 -7.77
CA GLU A 75 -15.04 9.21 -7.36
C GLU A 75 -13.97 8.18 -6.94
N TYR A 76 -12.78 8.23 -7.53
CA TYR A 76 -11.70 7.27 -7.29
C TYR A 76 -10.58 7.84 -6.40
N GLN A 77 -10.59 9.14 -6.09
CA GLN A 77 -9.55 9.77 -5.27
C GLN A 77 -9.51 9.23 -3.84
N ASN A 78 -10.66 8.82 -3.30
CA ASN A 78 -10.79 8.23 -1.97
C ASN A 78 -10.40 6.75 -1.91
N LEU A 79 -10.17 6.10 -3.06
CA LEU A 79 -9.73 4.70 -3.11
C LEU A 79 -8.22 4.55 -2.94
N ILE A 80 -7.46 5.63 -3.13
CA ILE A 80 -6.02 5.64 -2.86
C ILE A 80 -5.82 6.00 -1.38
N ASP A 81 -5.69 4.97 -0.55
CA ASP A 81 -5.26 5.16 0.83
C ASP A 81 -3.77 5.54 0.87
N PHE A 82 -3.48 6.76 1.34
CA PHE A 82 -2.13 7.24 1.64
C PHE A 82 -1.52 6.61 2.90
N ALA A 83 -2.11 5.52 3.41
CA ALA A 83 -1.49 4.70 4.42
C ALA A 83 -0.14 4.26 3.88
N SER A 84 0.90 4.96 4.35
CA SER A 84 2.29 4.62 4.11
C SER A 84 2.47 3.12 4.38
N PRO A 85 3.47 2.46 3.76
CA PRO A 85 3.97 1.23 4.34
C PRO A 85 4.38 1.59 5.77
N LYS A 86 3.54 1.23 6.75
CA LYS A 86 3.93 1.30 8.15
C LYS A 86 5.04 0.28 8.28
N THR A 87 6.28 0.76 8.24
CA THR A 87 7.30 0.30 9.15
C THR A 87 6.67 0.19 10.53
N ASP A 88 6.48 -1.06 10.96
CA ASP A 88 6.56 -1.67 12.29
C ASP A 88 6.40 -0.90 13.63
N GLU A 89 6.17 0.41 13.71
CA GLU A 89 6.20 1.12 15.00
C GLU A 89 4.87 1.72 15.49
N MET A 90 3.73 1.33 14.90
CA MET A 90 2.40 1.62 15.48
C MET A 90 1.56 0.36 15.75
N ALA A 91 2.22 -0.75 16.08
CA ALA A 91 1.57 -1.94 16.63
C ALA A 91 1.06 -1.77 18.08
N SER A 92 1.22 -0.59 18.70
CA SER A 92 1.00 -0.39 20.14
C SER A 92 -0.32 0.25 20.53
N LYS A 93 -1.32 0.33 19.63
CA LYS A 93 -2.73 0.59 20.01
C LYS A 93 -3.69 -0.22 19.15
N ARG A 94 -3.67 -1.54 19.33
CA ARG A 94 -4.75 -2.42 18.86
C ARG A 94 -6.01 -2.16 19.72
N PRO A 95 -7.20 -2.04 19.12
CA PRO A 95 -8.43 -2.23 19.87
C PRO A 95 -8.43 -3.68 20.40
N LYS A 96 -8.64 -3.80 21.71
CA LYS A 96 -8.76 -5.07 22.43
C LYS A 96 -10.04 -5.79 22.00
N SER A 97 -10.01 -6.59 20.93
CA SER A 97 -10.98 -7.69 20.71
C SER A 97 -10.70 -8.47 19.39
N ALA A 98 -9.77 -9.41 19.43
CA ALA A 98 -9.75 -10.67 18.65
C ALA A 98 -8.40 -11.34 18.89
N GLY A 99 -8.37 -12.67 18.96
CA GLY A 99 -7.20 -13.48 19.33
C GLY A 99 -5.89 -13.05 18.66
N ALA A 100 -4.79 -13.21 19.39
CA ALA A 100 -3.45 -12.87 18.92
C ALA A 100 -3.19 -13.41 17.50
N ILE A 101 -3.03 -12.50 16.55
CA ILE A 101 -2.67 -12.80 15.16
C ILE A 101 -1.40 -13.66 15.19
N ARG A 102 -1.53 -14.91 14.72
CA ARG A 102 -0.48 -15.92 14.87
C ARG A 102 0.51 -15.84 13.71
N ASP A 103 1.79 -15.85 13.99
CA ASP A 103 2.83 -15.87 12.96
C ASP A 103 3.12 -17.30 12.53
N TYR A 104 2.69 -17.67 11.32
CA TYR A 104 2.83 -19.03 10.79
C TYR A 104 4.24 -19.33 10.28
N SER A 105 5.06 -18.31 10.00
CA SER A 105 6.41 -18.48 9.44
C SER A 105 7.38 -19.22 10.36
N ARG A 106 7.08 -19.25 11.67
CA ARG A 106 7.91 -19.89 12.70
C ARG A 106 7.67 -21.40 12.84
N ILE A 107 6.65 -21.92 12.15
CA ILE A 107 6.27 -23.33 12.21
C ILE A 107 6.90 -24.02 11.01
N ALA A 108 7.88 -24.89 11.26
CA ALA A 108 8.57 -25.65 10.22
C ALA A 108 7.82 -26.94 9.83
N GLU A 109 7.02 -27.49 10.75
CA GLU A 109 6.33 -28.76 10.56
C GLU A 109 4.98 -28.58 9.85
N GLN A 110 4.79 -29.27 8.72
CA GLN A 110 3.61 -29.12 7.87
C GLN A 110 2.31 -29.61 8.52
N GLU A 111 2.36 -30.71 9.26
CA GLU A 111 1.18 -31.23 9.96
C GLU A 111 0.74 -30.29 11.08
N GLU A 112 1.72 -29.70 11.79
CA GLU A 112 1.46 -28.68 12.79
C GLU A 112 0.85 -27.44 12.14
N LEU A 113 1.41 -26.97 11.01
CA LEU A 113 0.91 -25.82 10.26
C LEU A 113 -0.56 -26.01 9.86
N LYS A 114 -0.88 -27.17 9.28
CA LYS A 114 -2.24 -27.54 8.85
C LYS A 114 -3.23 -27.58 10.01
N ARG A 115 -2.86 -28.24 11.11
CA ARG A 115 -3.71 -28.36 12.31
C ARG A 115 -3.99 -27.00 12.93
N LEU A 116 -2.99 -26.12 12.97
CA LEU A 116 -3.08 -24.80 13.56
C LEU A 116 -3.89 -23.84 12.70
N SER A 117 -3.66 -23.83 11.38
CA SER A 117 -4.42 -22.99 10.45
C SER A 117 -5.89 -23.38 10.39
N ALA A 118 -6.21 -24.67 10.49
CA ALA A 118 -7.60 -25.16 10.49
C ALA A 118 -8.39 -24.73 11.73
N LYS A 119 -7.73 -24.38 12.84
CA LYS A 119 -8.37 -23.96 14.11
C LYS A 119 -8.32 -22.45 14.35
N ASP A 120 -7.59 -21.71 13.53
CA ASP A 120 -7.40 -20.29 13.73
C ASP A 120 -8.61 -19.47 13.27
N THR A 121 -9.29 -18.86 14.25
CA THR A 121 -10.44 -18.00 14.02
C THR A 121 -10.09 -16.65 13.40
N SER A 122 -8.81 -16.25 13.45
CA SER A 122 -8.30 -15.02 12.83
C SER A 122 -8.15 -15.13 11.30
N LEU A 123 -8.14 -16.36 10.75
CA LEU A 123 -8.15 -16.59 9.31
C LEU A 123 -9.57 -16.44 8.73
N PRO A 124 -9.72 -15.80 7.56
CA PRO A 124 -10.97 -15.80 6.80
C PRO A 124 -11.48 -17.23 6.59
N LYS A 125 -12.79 -17.45 6.78
CA LYS A 125 -13.41 -18.79 6.64
C LYS A 125 -13.03 -19.49 5.32
N PRO A 126 -13.07 -18.84 4.14
CA PRO A 126 -12.71 -19.51 2.89
C PRO A 126 -11.23 -19.89 2.80
N LEU A 127 -10.33 -19.16 3.47
CA LEU A 127 -8.92 -19.51 3.56
C LEU A 127 -8.71 -20.71 4.51
N ARG A 128 -9.45 -20.76 5.62
CA ARG A 128 -9.44 -21.90 6.53
C ARG A 128 -9.96 -23.17 5.85
N ASP A 129 -11.04 -23.05 5.08
CA ASP A 129 -11.62 -24.15 4.30
C ASP A 129 -10.66 -24.62 3.19
N LEU A 130 -9.85 -23.71 2.63
CA LEU A 130 -8.77 -24.07 1.70
C LEU A 130 -7.64 -24.82 2.42
N LEU A 131 -7.18 -24.33 3.57
CA LEU A 131 -6.10 -24.95 4.35
C LEU A 131 -6.53 -26.23 5.08
N ALA A 132 -7.82 -26.55 5.11
CA ALA A 132 -8.31 -27.85 5.56
C ALA A 132 -8.30 -28.92 4.45
N ASP A 133 -8.05 -28.54 3.20
CA ASP A 133 -8.10 -29.43 2.02
C ASP A 133 -6.83 -30.28 1.89
N ASP A 134 -6.97 -31.60 2.01
CA ASP A 134 -5.87 -32.55 1.89
C ASP A 134 -5.16 -32.50 0.53
N GLU A 135 -5.89 -32.25 -0.56
CA GLU A 135 -5.32 -32.16 -1.91
C GLU A 135 -4.37 -30.96 -2.03
N LEU A 136 -4.70 -29.85 -1.37
CA LEU A 136 -3.83 -28.67 -1.35
C LEU A 136 -2.49 -29.00 -0.69
N TRP A 137 -2.50 -29.71 0.43
CA TRP A 137 -1.28 -30.09 1.13
C TRP A 137 -0.50 -31.17 0.38
N ALA A 138 -1.17 -32.06 -0.35
CA ALA A 138 -0.50 -33.06 -1.17
C ALA A 138 0.29 -32.41 -2.32
N HIS A 139 -0.31 -31.44 -3.02
CA HIS A 139 0.25 -30.86 -4.24
C HIS A 139 1.06 -29.58 -4.02
N PHE A 140 0.56 -28.68 -3.18
CA PHE A 140 1.14 -27.35 -3.03
C PHE A 140 2.04 -27.26 -1.80
N ARG A 141 1.71 -27.92 -0.68
CA ARG A 141 2.48 -27.83 0.58
C ARG A 141 2.76 -26.37 0.98
N PRO A 142 1.71 -25.56 1.25
CA PRO A 142 1.89 -24.15 1.55
C PRO A 142 2.79 -23.93 2.75
N THR A 143 3.69 -22.93 2.66
CA THR A 143 4.57 -22.55 3.77
C THR A 143 3.88 -21.59 4.74
N GLY A 144 4.42 -21.47 5.95
CA GLY A 144 3.91 -20.51 6.93
C GLY A 144 3.97 -19.06 6.46
N GLN A 145 4.99 -18.71 5.66
CA GLN A 145 5.10 -17.38 5.06
C GLN A 145 4.01 -17.14 4.02
N GLU A 146 3.70 -18.13 3.18
CA GLU A 146 2.62 -18.03 2.20
C GLU A 146 1.26 -17.86 2.88
N ILE A 147 1.00 -18.61 3.97
CA ILE A 147 -0.24 -18.47 4.76
C ILE A 147 -0.35 -17.07 5.37
N ASN A 148 0.74 -16.51 5.90
CA ASN A 148 0.77 -15.14 6.40
C ASN A 148 0.43 -14.13 5.29
N ILE A 149 1.02 -14.27 4.10
CA ILE A 149 0.75 -13.38 2.96
C ILE A 149 -0.71 -13.49 2.50
N LEU A 150 -1.26 -14.71 2.42
CA LEU A 150 -2.67 -14.93 2.08
C LEU A 150 -3.61 -14.25 3.09
N ARG A 151 -3.30 -14.32 4.38
CA ARG A 151 -4.08 -13.63 5.42
C ARG A 151 -3.93 -12.11 5.32
N ASP A 152 -2.70 -11.62 5.30
CA ASP A 152 -2.40 -10.20 5.54
C ASP A 152 -2.58 -9.31 4.32
N SER A 153 -2.41 -9.87 3.12
CA SER A 153 -2.59 -9.17 1.85
C SER A 153 -3.96 -9.46 1.25
N PHE A 154 -4.29 -10.73 1.04
CA PHE A 154 -5.52 -11.11 0.33
C PHE A 154 -6.75 -11.13 1.24
N GLY A 155 -6.58 -11.51 2.51
CA GLY A 155 -7.68 -11.47 3.50
C GLY A 155 -8.20 -10.06 3.79
N LYS A 156 -7.42 -9.00 3.51
CA LYS A 156 -7.85 -7.60 3.65
C LYS A 156 -8.65 -7.09 2.45
N LEU A 157 -8.53 -7.72 1.28
CA LEU A 157 -9.25 -7.33 0.06
C LEU A 157 -10.71 -7.81 0.06
N GLY A 158 -11.08 -8.68 1.00
CA GLY A 158 -12.44 -9.20 1.18
C GLY A 158 -12.45 -10.63 1.72
N LYS A 159 -13.64 -11.21 1.91
CA LYS A 159 -13.77 -12.59 2.39
C LYS A 159 -13.17 -13.61 1.41
N GLY A 160 -13.23 -13.31 0.11
CA GLY A 160 -12.72 -14.18 -0.96
C GLY A 160 -13.50 -15.49 -1.11
N THR A 161 -13.04 -16.35 -2.03
CA THR A 161 -13.51 -17.72 -2.21
C THR A 161 -12.33 -18.69 -2.14
N LYS A 162 -12.60 -19.99 -1.94
CA LYS A 162 -11.56 -21.04 -1.95
C LYS A 162 -10.71 -21.01 -3.23
N SER A 163 -11.36 -20.79 -4.37
CA SER A 163 -10.69 -20.65 -5.67
C SER A 163 -9.80 -19.40 -5.74
N ALA A 164 -10.29 -18.26 -5.25
CA ALA A 164 -9.51 -17.01 -5.24
C ALA A 164 -8.24 -17.11 -4.38
N TYR A 165 -8.31 -17.78 -3.21
CA TYR A 165 -7.13 -18.02 -2.39
C TYR A 165 -6.16 -19.03 -3.01
N ARG A 166 -6.64 -20.00 -3.78
CA ARG A 166 -5.79 -20.92 -4.55
C ARG A 166 -5.03 -20.18 -5.64
N GLU A 167 -5.70 -19.32 -6.40
CA GLU A 167 -5.03 -18.46 -7.38
C GLU A 167 -4.06 -17.48 -6.72
N ALA A 168 -4.42 -16.90 -5.58
CA ALA A 168 -3.51 -16.05 -4.82
C ALA A 168 -2.25 -16.82 -4.38
N LEU A 169 -2.37 -18.08 -3.95
CA LEU A 169 -1.22 -18.92 -3.62
C LEU A 169 -0.34 -19.18 -4.85
N ARG A 170 -0.95 -19.46 -6.02
CA ARG A 170 -0.24 -19.61 -7.30
C ARG A 170 0.55 -18.35 -7.64
N LEU A 171 -0.08 -17.18 -7.54
CA LEU A 171 0.54 -15.88 -7.81
C LEU A 171 1.69 -15.60 -6.84
N ILE A 172 1.52 -15.85 -5.54
CA ILE A 172 2.59 -15.66 -4.56
C ILE A 172 3.84 -16.41 -5.01
N ARG A 173 3.72 -17.68 -5.41
CA ARG A 173 4.84 -18.50 -5.87
C ARG A 173 5.48 -18.01 -7.16
N GLU A 174 4.65 -17.58 -8.11
CA GLU A 174 5.10 -17.03 -9.39
C GLU A 174 5.97 -15.78 -9.17
N PHE A 175 5.59 -14.91 -8.23
CA PHE A 175 6.34 -13.70 -7.90
C PHE A 175 7.51 -13.92 -6.93
N THR A 176 7.47 -14.95 -6.08
CA THR A 176 8.57 -15.29 -5.15
C THR A 176 9.59 -16.28 -5.72
N GLY A 177 9.41 -16.73 -6.97
CA GLY A 177 10.37 -17.58 -7.69
C GLY A 177 10.38 -19.05 -7.29
N GLY A 178 9.26 -19.58 -6.79
CA GLY A 178 9.16 -20.98 -6.34
C GLY A 178 8.68 -21.92 -7.45
N PHE A 179 9.63 -22.56 -8.14
CA PHE A 179 9.44 -23.85 -8.82
C PHE A 179 10.32 -24.91 -8.17
#